data_AF-A0A7X5ATJ6-F1
#
_entry.id   AF-A0A7X5ATJ6-F1
#
_cell.length_a   1.000
_cell.length_b   1.000
_cell.length_c   1.000
_cell.angle_alpha   90.00
_cell.angle_beta   90.00
_cell.angle_gamma   90.00
#
_symmetry.space_group_name_H-M   'P 1'
#
loop_
_entity.id
_entity.type
_entity.pdbx_description
1 polymer ?
#
loop_
_entity_poly.entity_id
_entity_poly.type
_entity_poly.pdbx_seq_one_letter_code
_entity_poly.pdbx_strand_id
1 'polypeptide(L)'
;MRSSSPFPGQTDNIFRDKFCKWPKLMRYLVFISLLPPAFLVAIVHADTVSFNEVLIPSIAASALNILLFFWGIVLKVKARKYWYRNYHIGKTMLVALLPVIASSYMLLEQHEPKTAANHLAPRSVQLSVN
;
A
#
# COMPACT_ATOMS: atom_id res chain seq x y z
N MET A 1 -21.45 0.39 18.04
CA MET A 1 -20.64 -0.42 18.99
C MET A 1 -20.45 0.36 20.28
N ARG A 2 -21.12 -0.03 21.38
CA ARG A 2 -20.86 0.52 22.71
C ARG A 2 -19.55 -0.07 23.22
N SER A 3 -18.56 0.79 23.47
CA SER A 3 -17.32 0.40 24.15
C SER A 3 -17.62 0.31 25.65
N SER A 4 -17.33 -0.84 26.26
CA SER A 4 -17.36 -1.01 27.72
C SER A 4 -16.39 -0.02 28.38
N SER A 5 -16.86 0.73 29.38
CA SER A 5 -15.99 1.55 30.21
C SER A 5 -15.08 0.63 31.04
N PRO A 6 -13.78 0.96 31.20
CA PRO A 6 -12.87 0.15 32.00
C PRO A 6 -13.20 0.22 33.50
N PHE A 7 -13.93 1.26 33.95
CA PHE A 7 -14.38 1.42 35.33
C PHE A 7 -15.85 1.83 35.39
N PRO A 8 -16.68 1.21 36.25
CA PRO A 8 -18.06 1.64 36.46
C PRO A 8 -18.06 3.01 37.18
N GLY A 9 -18.76 4.00 36.62
CA GLY A 9 -18.93 5.34 37.22
C GLY A 9 -17.97 6.43 36.73
N GLN A 10 -16.98 6.11 35.89
CA GLN A 10 -16.08 7.12 35.32
C GLN A 10 -16.68 7.74 34.04
N THR A 11 -16.77 9.07 33.97
CA THR A 11 -17.18 9.79 32.76
C THR A 11 -16.05 9.76 31.73
N ASP A 12 -16.03 8.72 30.90
CA ASP A 12 -14.97 8.46 29.91
C ASP A 12 -15.02 9.39 28.67
N ASN A 13 -15.88 10.42 28.67
CA ASN A 13 -16.21 11.22 27.47
C ASN A 13 -14.99 11.85 26.80
N ILE A 14 -14.01 12.35 27.57
CA ILE A 14 -12.81 13.01 27.03
C ILE A 14 -11.91 12.03 26.25
N PHE A 15 -11.75 10.81 26.76
CA PHE A 15 -10.88 9.80 26.15
C PHE A 15 -11.59 9.09 24.99
N ARG A 16 -12.89 8.80 25.16
CA ARG A 16 -13.75 8.12 24.19
C ARG A 16 -13.91 8.91 22.90
N ASP A 17 -13.96 10.24 22.96
CA ASP A 17 -14.28 11.04 21.78
C ASP A 17 -13.04 11.40 20.93
N LYS A 18 -11.88 11.64 21.55
CA LYS A 18 -10.65 11.92 20.78
C LYS A 18 -9.99 10.66 20.23
N PHE A 19 -9.90 9.58 21.02
CA PHE A 19 -9.14 8.39 20.59
C PHE A 19 -9.89 7.52 19.59
N CYS A 20 -11.23 7.45 19.62
CA CYS A 20 -12.00 6.64 18.66
C CYS A 20 -12.06 7.22 17.23
N LYS A 21 -11.63 8.47 17.02
CA LYS A 21 -11.61 9.12 15.69
C LYS A 21 -10.39 8.69 14.87
N TRP A 22 -9.21 8.59 15.48
CA TRP A 22 -7.95 8.21 14.80
C TRP A 22 -7.98 6.86 14.07
N PRO A 23 -8.60 5.78 14.59
CA PRO A 23 -8.62 4.47 13.93
C PRO A 23 -9.56 4.47 12.73
N LYS A 24 -10.67 5.21 12.83
CA LYS A 24 -11.60 5.41 11.72
C LYS A 24 -10.90 6.20 10.61
N LEU A 25 -10.25 7.32 10.97
CA LEU A 25 -9.48 8.11 10.03
C LEU A 25 -8.39 7.27 9.35
N MET A 26 -7.60 6.54 10.13
CA MET A 26 -6.57 5.64 9.62
C MET A 26 -7.13 4.60 8.64
N ARG A 27 -8.30 4.03 8.95
CA ARG A 27 -8.97 3.07 8.07
C ARG A 27 -9.37 3.72 6.75
N TYR A 28 -9.96 4.91 6.78
CA TYR A 28 -10.29 5.65 5.56
C TYR A 28 -9.04 6.01 4.76
N LEU A 29 -7.97 6.46 5.42
CA LEU A 29 -6.71 6.79 4.75
C LEU A 29 -6.10 5.59 4.04
N VAL A 30 -6.09 4.41 4.68
CA VAL A 30 -5.62 3.17 4.04
C VAL A 30 -6.49 2.80 2.84
N PHE A 31 -7.81 2.94 2.92
CA PHE A 31 -8.67 2.66 1.76
C PHE A 31 -8.46 3.65 0.62
N ILE A 32 -8.32 4.93 0.93
CA ILE A 32 -8.06 5.98 -0.08
C ILE A 32 -6.67 5.76 -0.70
N SER A 33 -5.68 5.36 0.09
CA SER A 33 -4.32 5.13 -0.42
C SER A 33 -4.17 3.89 -1.30
N LEU A 34 -5.18 3.01 -1.34
CA LEU A 34 -5.23 1.90 -2.29
C LEU A 34 -5.70 2.33 -3.68
N LEU A 35 -6.35 3.49 -3.82
CA LEU A 35 -6.86 3.95 -5.11
C LEU A 35 -5.73 4.19 -6.13
N PRO A 36 -4.62 4.88 -5.80
CA PRO A 36 -3.54 5.06 -6.76
C PRO A 36 -2.91 3.73 -7.23
N PRO A 37 -2.51 2.80 -6.34
CA PRO A 37 -2.04 1.48 -6.76
C PRO A 37 -3.05 0.70 -7.61
N ALA A 38 -4.34 0.70 -7.23
CA ALA A 38 -5.37 -0.01 -7.99
C ALA A 38 -5.57 0.58 -9.39
N PHE A 39 -5.53 1.91 -9.51
CA PHE A 39 -5.61 2.61 -10.78
C PHE A 39 -4.41 2.28 -11.69
N LEU A 40 -3.20 2.27 -11.13
CA LEU A 40 -2.00 1.90 -11.87
C LEU A 40 -2.07 0.47 -12.40
N VAL A 41 -2.53 -0.49 -11.59
CA VAL A 41 -2.74 -1.88 -12.03
C VAL A 41 -3.75 -1.98 -13.17
N ALA A 42 -4.84 -1.20 -13.11
CA ALA A 42 -5.86 -1.17 -14.16
C ALA A 42 -5.31 -0.62 -15.49
N ILE A 43 -4.50 0.42 -15.44
CA ILE A 43 -3.85 1.02 -16.61
C ILE A 43 -2.87 0.05 -17.26
N VAL A 44 -2.06 -0.66 -16.47
CA VAL A 44 -1.13 -1.70 -16.97
C VAL A 44 -1.91 -2.82 -17.64
N HIS A 45 -3.01 -3.29 -17.04
CA HIS A 45 -3.86 -4.33 -17.64
C HIS A 45 -4.56 -3.89 -18.93
N ALA A 46 -4.77 -2.59 -19.12
CA ALA A 46 -5.35 -2.04 -20.33
C ALA A 46 -4.31 -1.85 -21.46
N ASP A 47 -3.05 -2.28 -21.27
CA ASP A 47 -1.91 -2.09 -22.17
C ASP A 47 -1.68 -0.61 -22.59
N THR A 48 -2.16 0.32 -21.76
CA THR A 48 -2.14 1.76 -22.10
C THR A 48 -0.80 2.43 -21.79
N VAL A 49 -0.03 1.88 -20.84
CA VAL A 49 1.20 2.50 -20.31
C VAL A 49 2.26 1.43 -20.09
N SER A 50 3.52 1.78 -20.38
CA SER A 50 4.65 0.87 -20.23
C SER A 50 4.96 0.58 -18.75
N PHE A 51 5.45 -0.62 -18.45
CA PHE A 51 5.79 -1.04 -17.08
C PHE A 51 6.75 -0.08 -16.36
N ASN A 52 7.73 0.46 -17.09
CA ASN A 52 8.74 1.38 -16.54
C ASN A 52 8.13 2.72 -16.09
N GLU A 53 7.07 3.20 -16.77
CA GLU A 53 6.37 4.43 -16.40
C GLU A 53 5.52 4.27 -15.14
N VAL A 54 5.10 3.04 -14.83
CA VAL A 54 4.25 2.72 -13.67
C VAL A 54 5.08 2.40 -12.42
N LEU A 55 6.33 2.00 -12.58
CA LEU A 55 7.23 1.64 -11.47
C LEU A 55 7.42 2.79 -10.48
N ILE A 56 7.82 3.98 -10.93
CA ILE A 56 8.10 5.12 -10.04
C ILE A 56 6.84 5.53 -9.25
N PRO A 57 5.67 5.73 -9.89
CA PRO A 57 4.41 5.96 -9.18
C PRO A 57 4.06 4.85 -8.19
N SER A 58 4.29 3.59 -8.54
CA SER A 58 4.01 2.45 -7.66
C SER A 58 4.90 2.46 -6.42
N ILE A 59 6.19 2.78 -6.56
CA ILE A 59 7.13 2.91 -5.43
C ILE A 59 6.70 4.08 -4.53
N ALA A 60 6.35 5.24 -5.11
CA ALA A 60 5.88 6.39 -4.33
C ALA A 60 4.60 6.06 -3.52
N ALA A 61 3.65 5.36 -4.14
CA ALA A 61 2.44 4.91 -3.45
C ALA A 61 2.76 3.91 -2.33
N SER A 62 3.71 3.00 -2.56
CA SER A 62 4.16 2.05 -1.54
C SER A 62 4.78 2.75 -0.31
N ALA A 63 5.56 3.81 -0.52
CA ALA A 63 6.19 4.59 0.56
C ALA A 63 5.13 5.26 1.47
N LEU A 64 4.08 5.82 0.89
CA LEU A 64 2.96 6.38 1.65
C LEU A 64 2.26 5.29 2.49
N ASN A 65 2.08 4.10 1.90
CA ASN A 65 1.49 2.96 2.58
C ASN A 65 2.36 2.41 3.73
N ILE A 66 3.69 2.47 3.61
CA ILE A 66 4.63 2.17 4.69
C ILE A 66 4.47 3.18 5.84
N LEU A 67 4.35 4.47 5.55
CA LEU A 67 4.11 5.50 6.56
C LEU A 67 2.79 5.25 7.31
N LEU A 68 1.74 4.92 6.57
CA LEU A 68 0.46 4.51 7.14
C LEU A 68 0.63 3.26 8.03
N PHE A 69 1.37 2.24 7.59
CA PHE A 69 1.64 1.06 8.42
C PHE A 69 2.29 1.43 9.77
N PHE A 70 3.33 2.27 9.77
CA PHE A 70 3.95 2.77 11.00
C PHE A 70 2.99 3.56 11.87
N TRP A 71 2.18 4.43 11.26
CA TRP A 71 1.11 5.15 11.98
C TRP A 71 0.15 4.16 12.67
N GLY A 72 -0.22 3.08 11.98
CA GLY A 72 -1.04 1.99 12.53
C GLY A 72 -0.39 1.31 13.74
N ILE A 73 0.93 1.06 13.71
CA ILE A 73 1.70 0.55 14.85
C ILE A 73 1.61 1.52 16.03
N VAL A 74 1.88 2.80 15.80
CA VAL A 74 1.84 3.84 16.86
C VAL A 74 0.47 3.87 17.53
N LEU A 75 -0.60 3.84 16.73
CA LEU A 75 -1.95 3.81 17.28
C LEU A 75 -2.25 2.51 18.05
N LYS A 76 -1.74 1.35 17.59
CA LYS A 76 -1.88 0.06 18.28
C LYS A 76 -1.15 0.05 19.62
N VAL A 77 0.04 0.65 19.71
CA VAL A 77 0.79 0.81 20.97
C VAL A 77 0.03 1.73 21.93
N LYS A 78 -0.46 2.88 21.44
CA LYS A 78 -1.27 3.80 22.26
C LYS A 78 -2.56 3.12 22.74
N ALA A 79 -3.24 2.35 21.89
CA ALA A 79 -4.47 1.65 22.27
C ALA A 79 -4.24 0.63 23.39
N ARG A 80 -3.12 -0.11 23.35
CA ARG A 80 -2.74 -1.01 24.45
C ARG A 80 -2.47 -0.25 25.75
N LYS A 81 -1.73 0.87 25.67
CA LYS A 81 -1.42 1.70 26.85
C LYS A 81 -2.68 2.20 27.56
N TYR A 82 -3.72 2.54 26.80
CA TYR A 82 -4.99 3.05 27.33
C TYR A 82 -6.10 1.99 27.46
N TRP A 83 -5.75 0.69 27.44
CA TRP A 83 -6.70 -0.42 27.63
C TRP A 83 -7.92 -0.41 26.69
N TYR A 84 -7.76 0.08 25.45
CA TYR A 84 -8.83 0.00 24.45
C TYR A 84 -8.99 -1.42 23.91
N ARG A 85 -9.82 -2.22 24.59
CA ARG A 85 -10.04 -3.65 24.30
C ARG A 85 -10.66 -3.91 22.91
N ASN A 86 -11.47 -2.98 22.39
CA ASN A 86 -12.13 -3.07 21.08
C ASN A 86 -11.27 -2.52 19.92
N TYR A 87 -9.95 -2.44 20.09
CA TYR A 87 -9.06 -1.83 19.11
C TYR A 87 -8.57 -2.84 18.06
N HIS A 88 -9.39 -3.10 17.04
CA HIS A 88 -9.08 -4.06 15.98
C HIS A 88 -8.59 -3.38 14.68
N ILE A 89 -7.36 -2.84 14.68
CA ILE A 89 -6.76 -2.23 13.48
C ILE A 89 -5.89 -3.20 12.65
N GLY A 90 -5.62 -4.40 13.17
CA GLY A 90 -4.66 -5.34 12.57
C GLY A 90 -4.98 -5.71 11.12
N LYS A 91 -6.26 -5.93 10.79
CA LYS A 91 -6.69 -6.24 9.42
C LYS A 91 -6.38 -5.08 8.46
N THR A 92 -6.67 -3.85 8.87
CA THR A 92 -6.38 -2.65 8.08
C THR A 92 -4.88 -2.46 7.85
N MET A 93 -4.05 -2.80 8.85
CA MET A 93 -2.60 -2.73 8.70
C MET A 93 -2.07 -3.75 7.67
N LEU A 94 -2.64 -4.95 7.61
CA LEU A 94 -2.28 -5.93 6.58
C LEU A 94 -2.64 -5.43 5.18
N VAL A 95 -3.81 -4.79 5.03
CA VAL A 95 -4.21 -4.19 3.75
C VAL A 95 -3.24 -3.08 3.31
N ALA A 96 -2.72 -2.28 4.25
CA ALA A 96 -1.73 -1.25 3.94
C ALA A 96 -0.44 -1.83 3.35
N LEU A 97 -0.11 -3.11 3.60
CA LEU A 97 1.08 -3.77 3.04
C LEU A 97 0.89 -4.23 1.58
N LEU A 98 -0.33 -4.30 1.06
CA LEU A 98 -0.58 -4.81 -0.30
C LEU A 98 0.19 -4.04 -1.39
N PRO A 99 0.18 -2.69 -1.42
CA PRO A 99 0.95 -1.95 -2.42
C PRO A 99 2.46 -2.12 -2.27
N VAL A 100 2.93 -2.37 -1.04
CA VAL A 100 4.35 -2.65 -0.78
C VAL A 100 4.75 -3.96 -1.44
N ILE A 101 3.99 -5.03 -1.16
CA ILE A 101 4.23 -6.36 -1.74
C ILE A 101 4.18 -6.27 -3.28
N ALA A 102 3.18 -5.59 -3.83
CA ALA A 102 3.05 -5.40 -5.27
C ALA A 102 4.25 -4.65 -5.88
N SER A 103 4.67 -3.54 -5.29
CA SER A 103 5.83 -2.77 -5.77
C SER A 103 7.14 -3.54 -5.64
N SER A 104 7.32 -4.34 -4.57
CA SER A 104 8.50 -5.18 -4.39
C SER A 104 8.55 -6.29 -5.43
N TYR A 105 7.41 -6.89 -5.76
CA TYR A 105 7.32 -7.88 -6.84
C TYR A 105 7.71 -7.26 -8.19
N MET A 106 7.16 -6.09 -8.53
CA MET A 106 7.51 -5.38 -9.76
C MET A 106 9.00 -5.04 -9.86
N LEU A 107 9.61 -4.62 -8.74
CA LEU A 107 11.03 -4.31 -8.70
C LEU A 107 11.92 -5.56 -8.92
N LEU A 108 11.52 -6.70 -8.36
CA LEU A 108 12.22 -7.97 -8.54
C LEU A 108 12.10 -8.48 -9.99
N GLU A 109 10.92 -8.35 -10.59
CA GLU A 109 10.65 -8.78 -11.97
C GLU A 109 11.39 -7.93 -13.01
N GLN A 110 11.63 -6.65 -12.73
CA GLN A 110 12.49 -5.81 -13.56
C GLN A 110 13.95 -6.28 -13.59
N HIS A 111 14.39 -6.97 -12.53
CA HIS A 111 15.77 -7.44 -12.41
C HIS A 111 16.04 -8.76 -13.14
N GLU A 112 14.99 -9.50 -13.49
CA GLU A 112 15.06 -10.62 -14.44
C GLU A 112 15.39 -10.06 -15.83
N PRO A 113 16.57 -10.36 -16.40
CA PRO A 113 16.93 -9.84 -17.71
C PRO A 113 15.97 -10.44 -18.74
N LYS A 114 15.14 -9.61 -19.39
CA LYS A 114 14.45 -9.94 -20.66
C LYS A 114 15.46 -10.11 -21.83
N THR A 115 16.59 -10.75 -21.59
CA THR A 115 17.70 -10.93 -22.55
C THR A 115 17.46 -12.14 -23.46
N ALA A 116 16.52 -13.03 -23.16
CA ALA A 116 16.28 -14.22 -23.98
C ALA A 116 15.44 -13.97 -25.25
N ALA A 117 14.73 -12.84 -25.39
CA ALA A 117 13.71 -12.67 -26.44
C ALA A 117 14.03 -11.62 -27.53
N ASN A 118 15.09 -10.82 -27.40
CA ASN A 118 15.38 -9.72 -28.35
C ASN A 118 16.48 -10.02 -29.38
N HIS A 119 16.89 -11.28 -29.56
CA HIS A 119 17.89 -11.67 -30.58
C HIS A 119 17.35 -11.79 -32.01
N LEU A 120 16.12 -11.35 -32.29
CA LEU A 120 15.56 -11.32 -33.65
C LEU A 120 15.40 -9.89 -34.17
N ALA A 121 16.48 -9.12 -34.13
CA ALA A 121 16.59 -7.96 -35.01
C ALA A 121 16.90 -8.47 -36.44
N PRO A 122 16.09 -8.14 -37.47
CA PRO A 122 16.40 -8.52 -38.84
C PRO A 122 17.65 -7.76 -39.28
N ARG A 123 18.77 -8.47 -39.34
CA ARG A 123 20.04 -7.97 -39.87
C ARG A 123 19.88 -7.79 -41.38
N SER A 124 19.57 -6.59 -41.85
CA SER A 124 19.58 -6.28 -43.28
C SER A 124 21.03 -6.34 -43.78
N VAL A 125 21.37 -7.41 -44.50
CA VAL A 125 22.66 -7.55 -45.17
C VAL A 125 22.60 -6.75 -46.46
N GLN A 126 23.36 -5.65 -46.53
CA GLN A 126 23.62 -4.95 -47.78
C GLN A 126 24.59 -5.81 -48.62
N LEU A 127 24.08 -6.45 -49.66
CA LEU A 127 24.91 -7.10 -50.67
C LEU A 127 25.29 -6.06 -51.73
N SER A 128 26.55 -5.63 -51.74
CA SER A 128 27.11 -4.90 -52.88
C SER A 128 27.51 -5.92 -53.95
N VAL A 129 26.82 -5.92 -55.09
CA VAL A 129 27.23 -6.67 -56.28
C VAL A 129 28.21 -5.78 -57.04
N ASN A 130 29.39 -6.32 -57.32
CA ASN A 130 30.50 -5.68 -58.04
C ASN A 130 30.27 -5.76 -59.56
#